data_AF-A0A956LFW3-F1
#
_entry.id   AF-A0A956LFW3-F1
#
_cell.length_a   1.000
_cell.length_b   1.000
_cell.length_c   1.000
_cell.angle_alpha   90.00
_cell.angle_beta   90.00
_cell.angle_gamma   90.00
#
_symmetry.space_group_name_H-M   'P 1'
#
loop_
_entity.id
_entity.type
_entity.pdbx_description
1 polymer ?
#
loop_
_entity_poly.entity_id
_entity_poly.type
_entity_poly.pdbx_seq_one_letter_code
_entity_poly.pdbx_strand_id
1 'polypeptide(L)'
;MSLTTRLRPLALALLLALTGALACKASAESEAKRWTENVQSMKRYASEYPNFKLAMDAHLAEVTREFEAAEALADEQQKADAMQAANARLKELAGQFTRLDRETRAIERLKRDSDLLSLSARVATPAIRRAEEAVREADVRLRGANPQTPLEATALLKAVVDKVDDAARELRRLRDRAKRERKKASSASETTTKTTTKTTTKKTVNNLH
;
A
#
# COMPACT_ATOMS: atom_id res chain seq x y z
N MET A 1 -21.94 63.56 6.37
CA MET A 1 -22.28 62.29 5.71
C MET A 1 -21.14 61.32 5.95
N SER A 2 -21.31 60.39 6.90
CA SER A 2 -20.28 59.53 7.46
C SER A 2 -20.34 58.13 6.84
N LEU A 3 -19.34 57.79 6.02
CA LEU A 3 -19.14 56.46 5.41
C LEU A 3 -18.03 55.71 6.13
N THR A 4 -18.26 55.23 7.35
CA THR A 4 -17.29 54.39 8.06
C THR A 4 -17.99 53.35 8.92
N THR A 5 -18.56 52.33 8.31
CA THR A 5 -18.91 51.08 9.01
C THR A 5 -19.25 50.02 7.97
N ARG A 6 -18.92 48.75 8.24
CA ARG A 6 -19.23 47.52 7.45
C ARG A 6 -18.11 46.86 6.61
N LEU A 7 -16.84 46.98 7.00
CA LEU A 7 -15.76 46.14 6.41
C LEU A 7 -15.06 45.19 7.41
N ARG A 8 -15.55 45.08 8.65
CA ARG A 8 -14.88 44.32 9.72
C ARG A 8 -15.22 42.82 9.90
N PRO A 9 -16.37 42.24 9.46
CA PRO A 9 -16.62 40.83 9.78
C PRO A 9 -16.00 39.85 8.76
N LEU A 10 -15.60 40.32 7.58
CA LEU A 10 -15.16 39.43 6.49
C LEU A 10 -13.66 39.08 6.57
N ALA A 11 -12.85 39.92 7.20
CA ALA A 11 -11.43 39.64 7.45
C ALA A 11 -11.20 38.58 8.55
N LEU A 12 -12.14 38.43 9.50
CA LEU A 12 -12.02 37.48 10.60
C LEU A 12 -12.43 36.05 10.20
N ALA A 13 -13.34 35.91 9.21
CA ALA A 13 -13.75 34.61 8.70
C ALA A 13 -12.69 33.94 7.80
N LEU A 14 -11.82 34.72 7.15
CA LEU A 14 -10.74 34.18 6.30
C LEU A 14 -9.53 33.69 7.11
N LEU A 15 -9.28 34.27 8.31
CA LEU A 15 -8.20 33.79 9.20
C LEU A 15 -8.54 32.46 9.89
N LEU A 16 -9.83 32.15 10.08
CA LEU A 16 -10.28 30.90 10.71
C LEU A 16 -10.31 29.70 9.75
N ALA A 17 -10.31 29.94 8.43
CA ALA A 17 -10.25 28.88 7.42
C ALA A 17 -8.81 28.39 7.15
N LEU A 18 -7.77 29.11 7.63
CA LEU A 18 -6.36 28.76 7.45
C LEU A 18 -5.82 27.80 8.53
N THR A 19 -6.58 27.54 9.60
CA THR A 19 -6.21 26.58 10.67
C THR A 19 -6.78 25.17 10.44
N GLY A 20 -7.58 24.97 9.37
CA GLY A 20 -8.19 23.69 9.00
C GLY A 20 -7.24 22.70 8.29
N ALA A 21 -6.01 23.10 7.97
CA ALA A 21 -4.96 22.21 7.47
C ALA A 21 -4.09 21.67 8.62
N LEU A 22 -4.72 21.24 9.72
CA LEU A 22 -4.13 20.37 10.74
C LEU A 22 -3.86 18.98 10.14
N ALA A 23 -2.97 18.92 9.16
CA ALA A 23 -2.13 17.75 9.02
C ALA A 23 -1.46 17.58 10.38
N CYS A 24 -1.70 16.46 11.07
CA CYS A 24 -1.06 16.15 12.34
C CYS A 24 0.45 16.32 12.15
N LYS A 25 0.99 17.46 12.60
CA LYS A 25 2.41 17.76 12.47
C LYS A 25 3.15 16.73 13.29
N ALA A 26 4.20 16.15 12.72
CA ALA A 26 5.05 15.22 13.45
C ALA A 26 5.58 15.94 14.70
N SER A 27 5.27 15.41 15.88
CA SER A 27 5.89 15.85 17.13
C SER A 27 7.07 14.92 17.46
N ALA A 28 8.05 15.42 18.19
CA ALA A 28 9.19 14.60 18.66
C ALA A 28 8.71 13.33 19.40
N GLU A 29 7.67 13.45 20.22
CA GLU A 29 7.04 12.31 20.90
C GLU A 29 6.48 11.27 19.92
N SER A 30 5.76 11.72 18.88
CA SER A 30 5.21 10.82 17.86
C SER A 30 6.30 10.10 17.05
N GLU A 31 7.43 10.79 16.80
CA GLU A 31 8.58 10.20 16.11
C GLU A 31 9.36 9.23 17.01
N ALA A 32 9.46 9.48 18.31
CA ALA A 32 10.01 8.52 19.28
C ALA A 32 9.21 7.21 19.35
N LYS A 33 7.88 7.31 19.27
CA LYS A 33 7.03 6.12 19.18
C LYS A 33 7.27 5.35 17.87
N ARG A 34 7.30 6.05 16.73
CA ARG A 34 7.60 5.46 15.42
C ARG A 34 8.97 4.79 15.38
N TRP A 35 9.96 5.39 16.03
CA TRP A 35 11.29 4.82 16.18
C TRP A 35 11.25 3.45 16.85
N THR A 36 10.56 3.36 17.99
CA THR A 36 10.41 2.09 18.71
C THR A 36 9.76 1.00 17.84
N GLU A 37 8.70 1.34 17.10
CA GLU A 37 8.02 0.42 16.17
C GLU A 37 8.93 -0.03 15.02
N ASN A 38 9.72 0.89 14.46
CA ASN A 38 10.67 0.61 13.39
C ASN A 38 11.82 -0.30 13.87
N VAL A 39 12.37 -0.04 15.06
CA VAL A 39 13.42 -0.88 15.68
C VAL A 39 12.90 -2.28 15.98
N GLN A 40 11.68 -2.42 16.52
CA GLN A 40 11.06 -3.72 16.74
C GLN A 40 10.86 -4.48 15.43
N SER A 41 10.43 -3.79 14.37
CA SER A 41 10.28 -4.40 13.03
C SER A 41 11.62 -4.90 12.48
N MET A 42 12.68 -4.10 12.60
CA MET A 42 14.03 -4.51 12.20
C MET A 42 14.52 -5.75 12.96
N LYS A 43 14.33 -5.79 14.29
CA LYS A 43 14.70 -6.95 15.12
C LYS A 43 13.92 -8.21 14.74
N ARG A 44 12.62 -8.07 14.44
CA ARG A 44 11.80 -9.18 13.94
C ARG A 44 12.37 -9.73 12.63
N TYR A 45 12.61 -8.87 11.64
CA TYR A 45 13.13 -9.31 10.34
C TYR A 45 14.55 -9.86 10.44
N ALA A 46 15.39 -9.35 11.33
CA ALA A 46 16.72 -9.92 11.59
C ALA A 46 16.63 -11.34 12.18
N SER A 47 15.55 -11.65 12.90
CA SER A 47 15.30 -12.99 13.44
C SER A 47 14.73 -13.94 12.39
N GLU A 48 13.84 -13.44 11.52
CA GLU A 48 13.26 -14.21 10.41
C GLU A 48 14.27 -14.51 9.29
N TYR A 49 15.21 -13.58 9.06
CA TYR A 49 16.25 -13.67 8.04
C TYR A 49 17.65 -13.50 8.66
N PRO A 50 18.17 -14.51 9.39
CA PRO A 50 19.44 -14.39 10.12
C PRO A 50 20.65 -13.97 9.27
N ASN A 51 20.68 -14.34 7.99
CA ASN A 51 21.77 -13.95 7.09
C ASN A 51 21.77 -12.46 6.72
N PHE A 52 20.67 -11.74 7.00
CA PHE A 52 20.61 -10.28 6.86
C PHE A 52 20.99 -9.56 8.15
N LYS A 53 21.13 -10.28 9.27
CA LYS A 53 21.34 -9.69 10.60
C LYS A 53 22.53 -8.73 10.62
N LEU A 54 23.65 -9.08 9.99
CA LEU A 54 24.83 -8.23 9.95
C LEU A 54 24.54 -6.87 9.29
N ALA A 55 23.98 -6.88 8.08
CA ALA A 55 23.61 -5.67 7.36
C ALA A 55 22.53 -4.85 8.09
N MET A 56 21.57 -5.52 8.72
CA MET A 56 20.51 -4.88 9.50
C MET A 56 21.01 -4.22 10.77
N ASP A 57 21.88 -4.90 11.53
CA ASP A 57 22.50 -4.37 12.74
C ASP A 57 23.40 -3.17 12.41
N ALA A 58 24.15 -3.24 11.30
CA ALA A 58 24.95 -2.13 10.81
C ALA A 58 24.08 -0.90 10.45
N HIS A 59 22.98 -1.11 9.72
CA HIS A 59 22.03 -0.05 9.37
C HIS A 59 21.38 0.56 10.62
N LEU A 60 20.93 -0.29 11.54
CA LEU A 60 20.33 0.15 12.79
C LEU A 60 21.32 0.98 13.62
N ALA A 61 22.57 0.55 13.74
CA ALA A 61 23.59 1.27 14.49
C ALA A 61 23.91 2.64 13.87
N GLU A 62 23.98 2.73 12.54
CA GLU A 62 24.18 4.00 11.83
C GLU A 62 23.03 4.97 12.10
N VAL A 63 21.79 4.55 11.86
CA VAL A 63 20.61 5.41 11.99
C VAL A 63 20.31 5.74 13.45
N THR A 64 20.68 4.86 14.40
CA THR A 64 20.54 5.16 15.84
C THR A 64 21.34 6.39 16.24
N ARG A 65 22.56 6.55 15.71
CA ARG A 65 23.38 7.74 16.00
C ARG A 65 22.74 9.02 15.45
N GLU A 66 22.09 8.95 14.29
CA GLU A 66 21.34 10.09 13.72
C GLU A 66 20.14 10.45 14.58
N PHE A 67 19.43 9.43 15.07
CA PHE A 67 18.28 9.62 15.94
C PHE A 67 18.67 10.23 17.28
N GLU A 68 19.72 9.72 17.93
CA GLU A 68 20.27 10.28 19.17
C GLU A 68 20.78 11.72 19.00
N ALA A 69 21.43 12.02 17.86
CA ALA A 69 21.83 13.38 17.53
C ALA A 69 20.62 14.31 17.33
N ALA A 70 19.54 13.82 16.71
CA ALA A 70 18.29 14.54 16.59
C ALA A 70 17.65 14.80 17.98
N GLU A 71 17.70 13.82 18.89
CA GLU A 71 17.17 13.97 20.25
C GLU A 71 17.86 15.06 21.08
N ALA A 72 19.14 15.33 20.79
CA ALA A 72 19.92 16.37 21.46
C ALA A 72 19.60 17.80 21.00
N LEU A 73 18.79 17.98 19.96
CA LEU A 73 18.36 19.31 19.48
C LEU A 73 17.42 19.98 20.49
N ALA A 74 17.69 21.26 20.77
CA ALA A 74 16.90 22.06 21.72
C ALA A 74 15.61 22.63 21.10
N ASP A 75 15.60 22.92 19.81
CA ASP A 75 14.41 23.37 19.10
C ASP A 75 13.50 22.17 18.77
N GLU A 76 12.28 22.18 19.30
CA GLU A 76 11.34 21.06 19.17
C GLU A 76 10.93 20.76 17.73
N GLN A 77 10.88 21.77 16.85
CA GLN A 77 10.53 21.56 15.45
C GLN A 77 11.70 20.92 14.70
N GLN A 78 12.91 21.45 14.87
CA GLN A 78 14.12 20.86 14.27
C GLN A 78 14.37 19.44 14.76
N LYS A 79 14.14 19.19 16.06
CA LYS A 79 14.17 17.86 16.68
C LYS A 79 13.21 16.89 15.98
N ALA A 80 11.93 17.26 15.88
CA ALA A 80 10.92 16.42 15.24
C ALA A 80 11.27 16.13 13.76
N ASP A 81 11.71 17.13 13.01
CA ASP A 81 12.07 16.98 11.60
C ASP A 81 13.30 16.06 11.41
N ALA A 82 14.32 16.18 12.27
CA ALA A 82 15.50 15.32 12.25
C ALA A 82 15.17 13.87 12.68
N MET A 83 14.33 13.68 13.70
CA MET A 83 13.85 12.36 14.11
C MET A 83 13.03 11.70 12.99
N GLN A 84 12.19 12.47 12.30
CA GLN A 84 11.44 11.99 11.14
C GLN A 84 12.36 11.52 10.02
N ALA A 85 13.45 12.26 9.75
CA ALA A 85 14.44 11.87 8.75
C ALA A 85 15.13 10.54 9.10
N ALA A 86 15.58 10.38 10.35
CA ALA A 86 16.15 9.12 10.84
C ALA A 86 15.13 7.97 10.76
N ASN A 87 13.87 8.20 11.15
CA ASN A 87 12.79 7.21 10.99
C ASN A 87 12.57 6.80 9.53
N ALA A 88 12.58 7.75 8.60
CA ALA A 88 12.45 7.45 7.18
C ALA A 88 13.60 6.58 6.67
N ARG A 89 14.83 6.87 7.10
CA ARG A 89 16.04 6.11 6.75
C ARG A 89 16.02 4.69 7.32
N LEU A 90 15.61 4.51 8.58
CA LEU A 90 15.43 3.17 9.18
C LEU A 90 14.35 2.37 8.44
N LYS A 91 13.25 3.05 8.09
CA LYS A 91 12.10 2.47 7.40
C LYS A 91 12.40 2.05 5.96
N GLU A 92 13.43 2.58 5.30
CA GLU A 92 13.75 2.20 3.92
C GLU A 92 13.98 0.68 3.80
N LEU A 93 14.80 0.10 4.69
CA LEU A 93 15.11 -1.32 4.72
C LEU A 93 13.95 -2.16 5.29
N ALA A 94 13.44 -1.81 6.48
CA ALA A 94 12.30 -2.52 7.11
C ALA A 94 11.01 -2.46 6.27
N GLY A 95 10.84 -1.37 5.53
CA GLY A 95 9.72 -1.13 4.62
C GLY A 95 9.71 -2.09 3.44
N GLN A 96 10.87 -2.54 2.95
CA GLN A 96 10.93 -3.56 1.90
C GLN A 96 10.39 -4.90 2.38
N PHE A 97 10.77 -5.37 3.57
CA PHE A 97 10.19 -6.59 4.15
C PHE A 97 8.69 -6.47 4.38
N THR A 98 8.24 -5.34 4.92
CA THR A 98 6.82 -5.08 5.13
C THR A 98 6.04 -5.09 3.81
N ARG A 99 6.64 -4.54 2.74
CA ARG A 99 6.09 -4.60 1.39
C ARG A 99 6.06 -6.04 0.86
N LEU A 100 7.14 -6.81 1.04
CA LEU A 100 7.19 -8.23 0.67
C LEU A 100 6.06 -9.03 1.33
N ASP A 101 5.92 -8.92 2.65
CA ASP A 101 4.88 -9.61 3.42
C ASP A 101 3.49 -9.27 2.92
N ARG A 102 3.25 -7.99 2.65
CA ARG A 102 1.97 -7.51 2.13
C ARG A 102 1.66 -8.10 0.76
N GLU A 103 2.62 -8.10 -0.16
CA GLU A 103 2.42 -8.63 -1.51
C GLU A 103 2.28 -10.17 -1.51
N THR A 104 3.08 -10.88 -0.70
CA THR A 104 2.92 -12.32 -0.48
C THR A 104 1.52 -12.66 0.04
N ARG A 105 1.04 -11.95 1.08
CA ARG A 105 -0.34 -12.11 1.59
C ARG A 105 -1.39 -11.70 0.56
N ALA A 106 -1.10 -10.74 -0.33
CA ALA A 106 -2.01 -10.38 -1.41
C ALA A 106 -2.15 -11.52 -2.42
N ILE A 107 -1.04 -12.17 -2.82
CA ILE A 107 -1.05 -13.34 -3.71
C ILE A 107 -1.85 -14.48 -3.08
N GLU A 108 -1.62 -14.78 -1.79
CA GLU A 108 -2.35 -15.83 -1.06
C GLU A 108 -3.87 -15.59 -1.00
N ARG A 109 -4.31 -14.33 -0.95
CA ARG A 109 -5.73 -13.98 -1.04
C ARG A 109 -6.24 -14.08 -2.47
N LEU A 110 -5.50 -13.52 -3.43
CA LEU A 110 -5.91 -13.46 -4.84
C LEU A 110 -6.08 -14.84 -5.46
N LYS A 111 -5.24 -15.82 -5.10
CA LYS A 111 -5.38 -17.19 -5.62
C LYS A 111 -6.67 -17.90 -5.17
N ARG A 112 -7.35 -17.37 -4.15
CA ARG A 112 -8.64 -17.86 -3.64
C ARG A 112 -9.82 -16.93 -4.02
N ASP A 113 -9.55 -15.87 -4.77
CA ASP A 113 -10.54 -14.86 -5.12
C ASP A 113 -11.51 -15.40 -6.18
N SER A 114 -12.81 -15.35 -5.88
CA SER A 114 -13.84 -15.92 -6.74
C SER A 114 -13.95 -15.22 -8.10
N ASP A 115 -13.68 -13.91 -8.18
CA ASP A 115 -13.72 -13.20 -9.45
C ASP A 115 -12.54 -13.66 -10.32
N LEU A 116 -11.34 -13.82 -9.74
CA LEU A 116 -10.20 -14.37 -10.48
C LEU A 116 -10.46 -15.80 -10.95
N LEU A 117 -11.00 -16.65 -10.08
CA LEU A 117 -11.31 -18.06 -10.39
C LEU A 117 -12.50 -18.23 -11.34
N SER A 118 -13.31 -17.19 -11.56
CA SER A 118 -14.36 -17.19 -12.58
C SER A 118 -13.82 -17.12 -14.01
N LEU A 119 -12.55 -16.72 -14.19
CA LEU A 119 -11.88 -16.78 -15.48
C LEU A 119 -11.62 -18.24 -15.88
N SER A 120 -11.44 -18.48 -17.19
CA SER A 120 -11.05 -19.81 -17.65
C SER A 120 -9.72 -20.27 -17.01
N ALA A 121 -9.62 -21.57 -16.70
CA ALA A 121 -8.40 -22.15 -16.13
C ALA A 121 -7.16 -21.90 -17.00
N ARG A 122 -7.32 -21.84 -18.34
CA ARG A 122 -6.25 -21.49 -19.28
C ARG A 122 -5.65 -20.09 -19.05
N VAL A 123 -6.41 -19.18 -18.45
CA VAL A 123 -5.96 -17.80 -18.14
C VAL A 123 -5.51 -17.69 -16.68
N ALA A 124 -6.31 -18.17 -15.72
CA ALA A 124 -6.03 -17.97 -14.30
C ALA A 124 -4.85 -18.83 -13.80
N THR A 125 -4.82 -20.12 -14.15
CA THR A 125 -3.84 -21.07 -13.60
C THR A 125 -2.38 -20.70 -13.90
N PRO A 126 -2.00 -20.32 -15.14
CA PRO A 126 -0.63 -19.92 -15.41
C PRO A 126 -0.18 -18.65 -14.66
N ALA A 127 -1.09 -17.71 -14.43
CA ALA A 127 -0.78 -16.49 -13.68
C ALA A 127 -0.61 -16.78 -12.18
N ILE A 128 -1.49 -17.60 -11.60
CA ILE A 128 -1.38 -18.04 -10.20
C ILE A 128 -0.05 -18.78 -9.99
N ARG A 129 0.28 -19.74 -10.88
CA ARG A 129 1.53 -20.51 -10.78
C ARG A 129 2.76 -19.60 -10.82
N ARG A 130 2.79 -18.62 -11.74
CA ARG A 130 3.89 -17.64 -11.82
C ARG A 130 4.01 -16.79 -10.56
N ALA A 131 2.89 -16.43 -9.93
CA ALA A 131 2.92 -15.69 -8.68
C ALA A 131 3.42 -16.53 -7.49
N GLU A 132 3.02 -17.80 -7.41
CA GLU A 132 3.53 -18.73 -6.39
C GLU A 132 5.03 -19.02 -6.58
N GLU A 133 5.47 -19.16 -7.84
CA GLU A 133 6.88 -19.28 -8.19
C GLU A 133 7.68 -18.04 -7.81
N ALA A 134 7.17 -16.83 -8.07
CA ALA A 134 7.82 -15.59 -7.66
C ALA A 134 8.00 -15.50 -6.14
N VAL A 135 7.00 -15.89 -5.35
CA VAL A 135 7.10 -15.93 -3.88
C VAL A 135 8.12 -17.00 -3.43
N ARG A 136 8.13 -18.17 -4.06
CA ARG A 136 9.09 -19.24 -3.72
C ARG A 136 10.51 -18.82 -4.03
N GLU A 137 10.75 -18.25 -5.21
CA GLU A 137 12.06 -17.74 -5.60
C GLU A 137 12.52 -16.60 -4.67
N ALA A 138 11.60 -15.73 -4.24
CA ALA A 138 11.88 -14.69 -3.26
C ALA A 138 12.39 -15.29 -1.94
N ASP A 139 11.69 -16.28 -1.37
CA ASP A 139 12.10 -16.96 -0.13
C ASP A 139 13.46 -17.65 -0.28
N VAL A 140 13.66 -18.42 -1.36
CA VAL A 140 14.95 -19.08 -1.64
C VAL A 140 16.08 -18.05 -1.75
N ARG A 141 15.86 -16.96 -2.49
CA ARG A 141 16.87 -15.92 -2.68
C ARG A 141 17.21 -15.20 -1.37
N LEU A 142 16.22 -14.88 -0.54
CA LEU A 142 16.45 -14.23 0.75
C LEU A 142 17.13 -15.16 1.74
N ARG A 143 16.76 -16.44 1.80
CA ARG A 143 17.41 -17.42 2.68
C ARG A 143 18.83 -17.78 2.24
N GLY A 144 19.09 -17.79 0.93
CA GLY A 144 20.42 -18.10 0.38
C GLY A 144 21.38 -16.91 0.31
N ALA A 145 20.88 -15.69 0.48
CA ALA A 145 21.71 -14.49 0.44
C ALA A 145 22.45 -14.24 1.77
N ASN A 146 23.56 -13.51 1.70
CA ASN A 146 24.35 -13.08 2.85
C ASN A 146 24.91 -11.67 2.63
N PRO A 147 24.04 -10.63 2.52
CA PRO A 147 24.50 -9.27 2.30
C PRO A 147 25.33 -8.79 3.50
N GLN A 148 26.49 -8.19 3.22
CA GLN A 148 27.40 -7.71 4.27
C GLN A 148 27.15 -6.24 4.62
N THR A 149 26.51 -5.49 3.72
CA THR A 149 26.27 -4.05 3.89
C THR A 149 24.78 -3.68 3.80
N PRO A 150 24.35 -2.57 4.44
CA PRO A 150 22.98 -2.06 4.29
C PRO A 150 22.56 -1.84 2.84
N LEU A 151 23.49 -1.36 2.00
CA LEU A 151 23.26 -1.10 0.59
C LEU A 151 22.99 -2.38 -0.19
N GLU A 152 23.81 -3.42 -0.01
CA GLU A 152 23.61 -4.74 -0.60
C GLU A 152 22.27 -5.35 -0.20
N ALA A 153 21.95 -5.30 1.10
CA ALA A 153 20.69 -5.81 1.63
C ALA A 153 19.50 -5.10 0.98
N THR A 154 19.54 -3.77 0.90
CA THR A 154 18.50 -2.94 0.30
C THR A 154 18.30 -3.26 -1.18
N ALA A 155 19.39 -3.33 -1.95
CA ALA A 155 19.34 -3.62 -3.38
C ALA A 155 18.75 -5.02 -3.64
N LEU A 156 19.17 -6.02 -2.87
CA LEU A 156 18.67 -7.38 -3.00
C LEU A 156 17.18 -7.47 -2.66
N LEU A 157 16.77 -6.88 -1.52
CA LEU A 157 15.37 -6.85 -1.10
C LEU A 157 14.50 -6.13 -2.12
N LYS A 158 14.94 -4.98 -2.65
CA LYS A 158 14.21 -4.25 -3.67
C LYS A 158 13.96 -5.12 -4.90
N ALA A 159 14.99 -5.82 -5.40
CA ALA A 159 14.84 -6.70 -6.55
C ALA A 159 13.85 -7.85 -6.29
N VAL A 160 13.91 -8.46 -5.10
CA VAL A 160 12.98 -9.52 -4.67
C VAL A 160 11.55 -8.99 -4.58
N VAL A 161 11.36 -7.86 -3.90
CA VAL A 161 10.05 -7.23 -3.68
C VAL A 161 9.42 -6.82 -5.00
N ASP A 162 10.17 -6.21 -5.91
CA ASP A 162 9.63 -5.75 -7.19
C ASP A 162 9.14 -6.94 -8.03
N LYS A 163 9.84 -8.09 -8.00
CA LYS A 163 9.39 -9.33 -8.67
C LYS A 163 8.07 -9.86 -8.09
N VAL A 164 7.93 -9.90 -6.76
CA VAL A 164 6.69 -10.37 -6.10
C VAL A 164 5.54 -9.39 -6.33
N ASP A 165 5.80 -8.08 -6.28
CA ASP A 165 4.82 -7.05 -6.54
C ASP A 165 4.32 -7.08 -7.99
N ASP A 166 5.19 -7.32 -8.96
CA ASP A 166 4.79 -7.50 -10.37
C ASP A 166 3.82 -8.67 -10.54
N ALA A 167 4.12 -9.81 -9.92
CA ALA A 167 3.23 -10.96 -9.95
C ALA A 167 1.89 -10.66 -9.26
N ALA A 168 1.89 -9.97 -8.11
CA ALA A 168 0.67 -9.55 -7.43
C ALA A 168 -0.16 -8.57 -8.28
N ARG A 169 0.49 -7.62 -8.96
CA ARG A 169 -0.16 -6.68 -9.89
C ARG A 169 -0.83 -7.40 -11.06
N GLU A 170 -0.19 -8.42 -11.62
CA GLU A 170 -0.79 -9.21 -12.69
C GLU A 170 -2.09 -9.89 -12.24
N LEU A 171 -2.08 -10.54 -11.07
CA LEU A 171 -3.29 -11.17 -10.51
C LEU A 171 -4.41 -10.14 -10.24
N ARG A 172 -4.07 -8.96 -9.70
CA ARG A 172 -5.04 -7.87 -9.50
C ARG A 172 -5.69 -7.44 -10.82
N ARG A 173 -4.89 -7.27 -11.88
CA ARG A 173 -5.39 -6.89 -13.22
C ARG A 173 -6.36 -7.93 -13.78
N LEU A 174 -6.04 -9.22 -13.63
CA LEU A 174 -6.91 -10.31 -14.08
C LEU A 174 -8.23 -10.35 -13.31
N ARG A 175 -8.18 -10.25 -11.97
CA ARG A 175 -9.38 -10.13 -11.12
C ARG A 175 -10.25 -8.95 -11.55
N ASP A 176 -9.64 -7.77 -11.72
CA ASP A 176 -10.39 -6.57 -12.08
C ASP A 176 -11.01 -6.67 -13.47
N ARG A 177 -10.34 -7.37 -14.40
CA ARG A 177 -10.91 -7.70 -15.72
C ARG A 177 -12.13 -8.60 -15.57
N ALA A 178 -12.02 -9.70 -14.81
CA ALA A 178 -13.13 -10.63 -14.58
C ALA A 178 -14.35 -9.91 -13.97
N LYS A 179 -14.11 -9.07 -12.97
CA LYS A 179 -15.15 -8.26 -12.33
C LYS A 179 -15.85 -7.32 -13.32
N ARG A 180 -15.10 -6.68 -14.22
CA ARG A 180 -15.67 -5.80 -15.27
C ARG A 180 -16.49 -6.59 -16.29
N GLU A 181 -16.01 -7.74 -16.74
CA GLU A 181 -16.73 -8.60 -17.69
C GLU A 181 -18.04 -9.11 -17.08
N ARG A 182 -18.03 -9.54 -15.81
CA ARG A 182 -19.23 -9.95 -15.06
C ARG A 182 -20.26 -8.83 -14.94
N LYS A 183 -19.82 -7.61 -14.57
CA LYS A 183 -20.70 -6.44 -14.45
C LYS A 183 -21.34 -6.05 -15.80
N LYS A 184 -20.59 -6.17 -16.90
CA LYS A 184 -21.13 -5.94 -18.25
C LYS A 184 -22.20 -6.97 -18.61
N ALA A 185 -21.94 -8.25 -18.38
CA ALA A 185 -22.89 -9.33 -18.65
C ALA A 185 -24.20 -9.18 -17.86
N SER A 186 -24.14 -8.81 -16.57
CA SER A 186 -25.35 -8.59 -15.75
C SER A 186 -26.19 -7.43 -16.29
N SER A 187 -25.56 -6.29 -16.61
CA SER A 187 -26.26 -5.11 -17.16
C SER A 187 -26.90 -5.35 -18.54
N ALA A 188 -26.26 -6.19 -19.38
CA ALA A 188 -26.83 -6.56 -20.66
C ALA A 188 -28.09 -7.44 -20.50
N SER A 189 -28.07 -8.40 -19.57
CA SER A 189 -29.22 -9.27 -19.29
C SER A 189 -30.46 -8.52 -18.76
N GLU A 190 -30.25 -7.49 -17.93
CA GLU A 190 -31.33 -6.65 -17.40
C GLU A 190 -32.00 -5.80 -18.50
N THR A 191 -31.20 -5.34 -19.47
CA THR A 191 -31.70 -4.55 -20.61
C THR A 191 -32.51 -5.42 -21.57
N THR A 192 -32.06 -6.65 -21.86
CA THR A 192 -32.80 -7.59 -22.72
C THR A 192 -34.13 -8.03 -22.08
N THR A 193 -34.15 -8.24 -20.76
CA THR A 193 -35.37 -8.65 -20.04
C THR A 193 -36.45 -7.56 -20.06
N LYS A 194 -36.08 -6.26 -19.98
CA LYS A 194 -37.06 -5.15 -20.06
C LYS A 194 -37.66 -4.96 -21.46
N THR A 195 -36.95 -5.30 -22.53
CA THR A 195 -37.44 -5.17 -23.91
C THR A 195 -38.41 -6.29 -24.31
N THR A 196 -38.17 -7.51 -23.83
CA THR A 196 -39.05 -8.65 -24.11
C THR A 196 -40.41 -8.54 -23.40
N THR A 197 -40.44 -8.08 -22.14
CA THR A 197 -41.71 -7.90 -21.40
C THR A 197 -42.60 -6.81 -22.00
N LYS A 198 -42.03 -5.79 -22.67
CA LYS A 198 -42.81 -4.73 -23.34
C LYS A 198 -43.42 -5.18 -24.68
N THR A 199 -42.91 -6.26 -25.28
CA THR A 199 -43.35 -6.74 -26.59
C THR A 199 -44.45 -7.82 -26.46
N THR A 200 -44.42 -8.64 -25.41
CA THR A 200 -45.49 -9.64 -25.17
C THR A 200 -46.80 -8.99 -24.71
N THR A 201 -46.78 -7.91 -23.92
CA THR A 201 -48.02 -7.21 -23.50
C THR A 201 -48.73 -6.49 -24.65
N LYS A 202 -48.04 -6.14 -25.73
CA LYS A 202 -48.66 -5.48 -26.89
C LYS A 202 -49.32 -6.45 -27.89
N LYS A 203 -49.00 -7.76 -27.82
CA LYS A 203 -49.56 -8.77 -28.74
C LYS A 203 -50.83 -9.43 -28.21
N THR A 204 -51.08 -9.40 -26.90
CA THR A 204 -52.29 -9.98 -26.29
C THR A 204 -53.52 -9.06 -26.39
N VAL A 205 -53.34 -7.76 -26.63
CA VAL A 205 -54.48 -6.80 -26.73
C VAL A 205 -55.08 -6.75 -28.14
N ASN A 206 -54.41 -7.29 -29.17
CA ASN A 206 -54.88 -7.23 -30.57
C ASN A 206 -55.62 -8.49 -31.07
N ASN A 207 -55.89 -9.47 -30.22
CA ASN A 207 -56.62 -10.71 -30.57
C ASN A 207 -57.99 -10.82 -29.86
N LEU A 208 -58.54 -9.70 -29.40
CA LEU A 208 -59.86 -9.60 -28.78
C LEU A 208 -60.78 -8.69 -29.61
N HIS A 209 -60.90 -8.95 -30.92
CA HIS A 209 -61.96 -8.43 -31.79
C HIS A 209 -62.40 -9.52 -32.76
#